data_AF-D6GTU6-F1
#
_entry.id   AF-D6GTU6-F1
#
_cell.length_a   1.000
_cell.length_b   1.000
_cell.length_c   1.000
_cell.angle_alpha   90.00
_cell.angle_beta   90.00
_cell.angle_gamma   90.00
#
_symmetry.space_group_name_H-M   'P 1'
#
loop_
_entity.id
_entity.type
_entity.pdbx_description
1 polymer ?
#
loop_
_entity_poly.entity_id
_entity_poly.type
_entity_poly.pdbx_seq_one_letter_code
_entity_poly.pdbx_strand_id
1 'polypeptide(L)'
;MALVALVTVVLISLAVHCYTKADEKLKKRIVRFNGVLYAFFIILLLLSFHQNIKIEKYPDKYDIYSGNIFSAWTYKKSDKEYYYIHKTAFLENDNYAVPKKSCKLSPVARIRGIVQLKVFALPGTRISHNNTVKVDGYNYILADSVIMIEPDYDYLSGFYTIIAGIVLLIYNSVTLLTINDQNDSKAEQSDSEAEQNSSEANPPAKK
;
A
#
# COMPACT_ATOMS: atom_id res chain seq x y z
N MET A 1 -7.72 11.54 -6.84
CA MET A 1 -8.38 10.41 -7.53
C MET A 1 -8.14 10.44 -9.05
N ALA A 2 -8.56 11.48 -9.77
CA ALA A 2 -8.40 11.56 -11.24
C ALA A 2 -6.94 11.49 -11.74
N LEU A 3 -6.01 12.20 -11.09
CA LEU A 3 -4.58 12.17 -11.45
C LEU A 3 -3.97 10.77 -11.27
N VAL A 4 -4.32 10.08 -10.18
CA VAL A 4 -3.84 8.72 -9.89
C VAL A 4 -4.35 7.76 -10.95
N ALA A 5 -5.64 7.83 -11.29
CA ALA A 5 -6.23 6.99 -12.33
C ALA A 5 -5.58 7.23 -13.71
N LEU A 6 -5.33 8.49 -14.07
CA LEU A 6 -4.66 8.85 -15.33
C LEU A 6 -3.24 8.28 -15.39
N VAL A 7 -2.44 8.47 -14.34
CA VAL A 7 -1.08 7.93 -14.23
C VAL A 7 -1.09 6.40 -14.32
N THR A 8 -2.03 5.74 -13.65
CA THR A 8 -2.19 4.28 -13.73
C THR A 8 -2.50 3.81 -15.15
N VAL A 9 -3.42 4.48 -15.87
CA VAL A 9 -3.77 4.12 -17.25
C VAL A 9 -2.57 4.30 -18.20
N VAL A 10 -1.80 5.38 -18.04
CA VAL A 10 -0.59 5.63 -18.83
C VAL A 10 0.46 4.53 -18.59
N LEU A 11 0.71 4.17 -17.32
CA LEU A 11 1.67 3.12 -16.97
C LEU A 11 1.25 1.74 -17.49
N ILE A 12 -0.05 1.41 -17.42
CA ILE A 12 -0.58 0.16 -18.00
C ILE A 12 -0.39 0.15 -19.52
N SER A 13 -0.73 1.26 -20.20
CA SER A 13 -0.63 1.36 -21.66
C SER A 13 0.83 1.24 -22.12
N LEU A 14 1.75 1.90 -21.41
CA LEU A 14 3.20 1.80 -21.66
C LEU A 14 3.69 0.37 -21.43
N ALA A 15 3.28 -0.26 -20.31
CA ALA A 15 3.64 -1.63 -20.00
C ALA A 15 3.15 -2.63 -21.07
N VAL A 16 1.92 -2.47 -21.57
CA VAL A 16 1.36 -3.30 -22.65
C VAL A 16 2.11 -3.05 -23.96
N HIS A 17 2.31 -1.80 -24.36
CA HIS A 17 3.01 -1.46 -25.60
C HIS A 17 4.43 -2.05 -25.62
N CYS A 18 5.21 -1.85 -24.57
CA CYS A 18 6.56 -2.36 -24.53
C CYS A 18 6.61 -3.89 -24.35
N TYR A 19 5.64 -4.51 -23.67
CA TYR A 19 5.54 -5.98 -23.58
C TYR A 19 5.28 -6.62 -24.97
N THR A 20 4.52 -5.97 -25.85
CA THR A 20 4.34 -6.47 -27.22
C THR A 20 5.63 -6.46 -28.05
N LYS A 21 6.54 -5.51 -27.77
CA LYS A 21 7.85 -5.38 -28.42
C LYS A 21 8.97 -6.19 -27.74
N ALA A 22 8.70 -6.80 -26.59
CA ALA A 22 9.68 -7.56 -25.82
C ALA A 22 10.01 -8.93 -26.47
N ASP A 23 11.27 -9.36 -26.35
CA ASP A 23 11.67 -10.72 -26.72
C ASP A 23 11.12 -11.79 -25.75
N GLU A 24 11.11 -13.05 -26.18
CA GLU A 24 10.60 -14.18 -25.37
C GLU A 24 11.36 -14.40 -24.06
N LYS A 25 12.65 -14.08 -24.02
CA LYS A 25 13.49 -14.25 -22.82
C LYS A 25 13.10 -13.23 -21.74
N LEU A 26 12.80 -12.01 -22.15
CA LEU A 26 12.35 -10.92 -21.31
C LEU A 26 10.93 -11.16 -20.80
N LYS A 27 10.01 -11.58 -21.69
CA LYS A 27 8.65 -11.97 -21.31
C LYS A 27 8.66 -13.03 -20.20
N LYS A 28 9.52 -14.05 -20.34
CA LYS A 28 9.69 -15.09 -19.30
C LYS A 28 10.23 -14.55 -17.97
N ARG A 29 11.15 -13.58 -17.99
CA ARG A 29 11.67 -12.95 -16.76
C ARG A 29 10.59 -12.13 -16.05
N ILE A 30 9.85 -11.31 -16.79
CA ILE A 30 8.75 -10.50 -16.26
C ILE A 30 7.67 -11.41 -15.64
N VAL A 31 7.26 -12.47 -16.35
CA VAL A 31 6.26 -13.43 -15.86
C VAL A 31 6.74 -14.11 -14.57
N ARG A 32 8.00 -14.51 -14.48
CA ARG A 32 8.56 -15.12 -13.25
C ARG A 32 8.56 -14.14 -12.08
N PHE A 33 9.02 -12.92 -12.28
CA PHE A 33 9.05 -11.91 -11.23
C PHE A 33 7.64 -11.58 -10.74
N ASN A 34 6.72 -11.31 -11.68
CA ASN A 34 5.33 -11.02 -11.36
C ASN A 34 4.67 -12.22 -10.65
N GLY A 35 4.94 -13.45 -11.10
CA GLY A 35 4.46 -14.67 -10.44
C GLY A 35 4.91 -14.80 -8.98
N VAL A 36 6.18 -14.53 -8.69
CA VAL A 36 6.70 -14.53 -7.30
C VAL A 36 6.03 -13.44 -6.47
N LEU A 37 5.89 -12.23 -7.01
CA LEU A 37 5.25 -11.12 -6.32
C LEU A 37 3.76 -11.41 -6.04
N TYR A 38 3.05 -12.01 -6.99
CA TYR A 38 1.68 -12.49 -6.79
C TYR A 38 1.59 -13.56 -5.70
N ALA A 39 2.53 -14.50 -5.63
CA ALA A 39 2.55 -15.52 -4.59
C ALA A 39 2.70 -14.89 -3.19
N PHE A 40 3.63 -13.95 -3.01
CA PHE A 40 3.76 -13.21 -1.76
C PHE A 40 2.49 -12.43 -1.42
N PHE A 41 1.89 -11.77 -2.41
CA PHE A 41 0.66 -11.02 -2.22
C PHE A 41 -0.50 -11.91 -1.78
N ILE A 42 -0.69 -13.08 -2.40
CA ILE A 42 -1.73 -14.05 -2.02
C ILE A 42 -1.52 -14.54 -0.59
N ILE A 43 -0.28 -14.82 -0.18
CA ILE A 43 0.02 -15.23 1.20
C ILE A 43 -0.37 -14.13 2.19
N LEU A 44 -0.01 -12.87 1.91
CA LEU A 44 -0.38 -11.73 2.76
C LEU A 44 -1.90 -11.54 2.82
N LEU A 45 -2.58 -11.70 1.70
CA LEU A 45 -4.04 -11.61 1.62
C LEU A 45 -4.72 -12.71 2.46
N LEU A 46 -4.28 -13.96 2.32
CA LEU A 46 -4.78 -15.09 3.12
C LEU A 46 -4.51 -14.89 4.61
N LEU A 47 -3.34 -14.36 4.98
CA LEU A 47 -3.02 -14.03 6.36
C LEU A 47 -3.94 -12.93 6.90
N SER A 48 -4.19 -11.86 6.15
CA SER A 48 -5.14 -10.81 6.54
C SER A 48 -6.55 -11.37 6.74
N PHE A 49 -7.05 -12.19 5.80
CA PHE A 49 -8.35 -12.85 5.94
C PHE A 49 -8.42 -13.76 7.17
N HIS A 50 -7.38 -14.57 7.40
CA HIS A 50 -7.33 -15.45 8.57
C HIS A 50 -7.36 -14.67 9.89
N GLN A 51 -6.65 -13.54 9.96
CA GLN A 51 -6.70 -12.67 11.13
C GLN A 51 -8.07 -11.99 11.27
N ASN A 52 -8.67 -11.53 10.17
CA ASN A 52 -9.99 -10.92 10.24
C ASN A 52 -11.06 -11.94 10.66
N ILE A 53 -11.06 -13.17 10.15
CA ILE A 53 -11.97 -14.25 10.60
C ILE A 53 -11.82 -14.53 12.10
N LYS A 54 -10.60 -14.49 12.65
CA LYS A 54 -10.41 -14.66 14.10
C LYS A 54 -11.06 -13.53 14.89
N ILE A 55 -11.03 -12.32 14.36
CA ILE A 55 -11.57 -11.11 14.97
C ILE A 55 -13.10 -11.01 14.79
N GLU A 56 -13.63 -11.43 13.65
CA GLU A 56 -15.06 -11.48 13.34
C GLU A 56 -15.83 -12.59 14.07
N LYS A 57 -15.17 -13.37 14.93
CA LYS A 57 -15.83 -14.28 15.88
C LYS A 57 -16.33 -13.60 17.15
N TYR A 58 -16.08 -12.30 17.32
CA TYR A 58 -16.50 -11.52 18.48
C TYR A 58 -17.65 -10.49 18.29
N PRO A 59 -18.41 -10.43 17.18
CA PRO A 59 -19.34 -9.32 16.94
C PRO A 59 -20.47 -9.26 17.97
N ASP A 60 -20.90 -10.40 18.51
CA ASP A 60 -21.93 -10.44 19.55
C ASP A 60 -21.38 -10.13 20.96
N LYS A 61 -20.06 -9.99 21.11
CA LYS A 61 -19.39 -9.79 22.39
C LYS A 61 -18.96 -8.36 22.64
N TYR A 62 -18.74 -7.57 21.58
CA TYR A 62 -18.14 -6.24 21.67
C TYR A 62 -18.79 -5.28 20.68
N ASP A 63 -18.85 -4.00 21.05
CA ASP A 63 -19.15 -2.95 20.09
C ASP A 63 -17.88 -2.64 19.29
N ILE A 64 -17.96 -2.80 17.97
CA ILE A 64 -16.81 -2.67 17.06
C ILE A 64 -16.90 -1.35 16.29
N TYR A 65 -15.86 -0.53 16.40
CA TYR A 65 -15.70 0.72 15.66
C TYR A 65 -14.55 0.55 14.66
N SER A 66 -14.87 0.53 13.37
CA SER A 66 -13.89 0.49 12.28
C SER A 66 -13.94 1.77 11.44
N GLY A 67 -12.90 1.97 10.65
CA GLY A 67 -12.91 2.99 9.60
C GLY A 67 -13.76 2.57 8.40
N ASN A 68 -14.04 3.53 7.53
CA ASN A 68 -14.55 3.32 6.18
C ASN A 68 -13.84 4.28 5.20
N ILE A 69 -14.29 4.36 3.96
CA ILE A 69 -13.65 5.23 2.95
C ILE A 69 -13.70 6.74 3.30
N PHE A 70 -14.57 7.15 4.24
CA PHE A 70 -14.76 8.52 4.71
C PHE A 70 -14.35 8.74 6.16
N SER A 71 -13.93 7.68 6.87
CA SER A 71 -13.46 7.77 8.25
C SER A 71 -12.34 6.79 8.55
N ALA A 72 -11.31 7.21 9.28
CA ALA A 72 -10.18 6.36 9.63
C ALA A 72 -9.86 6.50 11.11
N TRP A 73 -9.72 5.38 11.79
CA TRP A 73 -9.12 5.32 13.11
C TRP A 73 -7.64 5.03 12.97
N THR A 74 -6.78 5.82 13.59
CA THR A 74 -5.32 5.69 13.48
C THR A 74 -4.64 5.83 14.82
N TYR A 75 -3.55 5.09 15.00
CA TYR A 75 -2.70 5.22 16.18
C TYR A 75 -1.79 6.44 16.03
N LYS A 76 -1.73 7.28 17.07
CA LYS A 76 -0.92 8.51 17.08
C LYS A 76 0.33 8.36 17.93
N LYS A 77 0.16 8.08 19.22
CA LYS A 77 1.24 7.95 20.21
C LYS A 77 0.74 7.21 21.44
N SER A 78 1.61 7.02 22.44
CA SER A 78 1.22 6.56 23.76
C SER A 78 2.13 7.15 24.83
N ASP A 79 1.67 7.22 26.07
CA ASP A 79 2.49 7.60 27.23
C ASP A 79 2.47 6.49 28.30
N LYS A 80 2.63 6.82 29.59
CA LYS A 80 2.58 5.80 30.66
C LYS A 80 1.18 5.24 30.89
N GLU A 81 0.13 6.02 30.64
CA GLU A 81 -1.24 5.72 31.06
C GLU A 81 -2.18 5.42 29.89
N TYR A 82 -1.98 6.08 28.74
CA TYR A 82 -2.92 6.04 27.63
C TYR A 82 -2.28 5.67 26.28
N TYR A 83 -3.07 5.01 25.45
CA TYR A 83 -2.92 4.98 24.00
C TYR A 83 -3.73 6.14 23.40
N TYR A 84 -3.11 6.89 22.50
CA TYR A 84 -3.77 7.99 21.80
C TYR A 84 -4.13 7.56 20.39
N ILE A 85 -5.42 7.51 20.12
CA ILE A 85 -5.96 7.21 18.80
C ILE A 85 -6.73 8.41 18.27
N HIS A 86 -6.73 8.55 16.96
CA HIS A 86 -7.35 9.65 16.26
C HIS A 86 -8.37 9.08 15.28
N LYS A 87 -9.60 9.57 15.33
CA LYS A 87 -10.63 9.30 14.33
C LYS A 87 -10.72 10.52 13.43
N THR A 88 -10.28 10.35 12.19
CA THR A 88 -10.47 11.35 11.14
C THR A 88 -11.72 10.96 10.37
N ALA A 89 -12.65 11.89 10.15
CA ALA A 89 -13.78 11.72 9.26
C ALA A 89 -14.01 13.02 8.48
N PHE A 90 -14.73 12.94 7.35
CA PHE A 90 -14.91 14.07 6.42
C PHE A 90 -15.32 15.40 7.09
N LEU A 91 -16.09 15.35 8.19
CA LEU A 91 -16.55 16.53 8.94
C LEU A 91 -16.21 16.49 10.44
N GLU A 92 -15.52 15.45 10.92
CA GLU A 92 -15.33 15.24 12.35
C GLU A 92 -13.94 14.67 12.60
N ASN A 93 -13.18 15.32 13.50
CA ASN A 93 -11.86 14.86 13.91
C ASN A 93 -11.83 14.74 15.42
N ASP A 94 -11.90 13.50 15.91
CA ASP A 94 -11.90 13.21 17.33
C ASP A 94 -10.54 12.65 17.75
N ASN A 95 -10.08 13.10 18.92
CA ASN A 95 -8.89 12.56 19.57
C ASN A 95 -9.32 11.82 20.83
N TYR A 96 -8.94 10.55 20.93
CA TYR A 96 -9.30 9.71 22.07
C TYR A 96 -8.07 9.31 22.87
N ALA A 97 -8.24 9.22 24.18
CA ALA A 97 -7.30 8.63 25.12
C ALA A 97 -7.89 7.32 25.64
N VAL A 98 -7.23 6.21 25.33
CA VAL A 98 -7.64 4.85 25.72
C VAL A 98 -6.72 4.37 26.85
N PRO A 99 -7.24 4.01 28.04
CA PRO A 99 -6.40 3.56 29.14
C PRO A 99 -5.64 2.27 28.81
N LYS A 100 -4.32 2.25 29.03
CA LYS A 100 -3.48 1.07 28.78
C LYS A 100 -3.81 -0.12 29.67
N LYS A 101 -4.27 0.14 30.90
CA LYS A 101 -4.55 -0.89 31.89
C LYS A 101 -5.72 -1.80 31.50
N SER A 102 -6.71 -1.25 30.77
CA SER A 102 -7.91 -1.97 30.35
C SER A 102 -7.87 -2.42 28.88
N CYS A 103 -6.93 -1.90 28.08
CA CYS A 103 -6.90 -2.12 26.64
C CYS A 103 -5.71 -2.98 26.19
N LYS A 104 -6.00 -4.04 25.42
CA LYS A 104 -5.01 -4.80 24.66
C LYS A 104 -4.74 -4.11 23.32
N LEU A 105 -3.48 -3.76 23.04
CA LEU A 105 -3.08 -3.14 21.77
C LEU A 105 -2.13 -4.03 20.99
N SER A 106 -2.59 -4.46 19.81
CA SER A 106 -1.80 -5.20 18.83
C SER A 106 -0.53 -4.45 18.43
N PRO A 107 0.64 -5.11 18.35
CA PRO A 107 1.87 -4.46 17.90
C PRO A 107 1.74 -3.85 16.49
N VAL A 108 1.01 -4.50 15.59
CA VAL A 108 0.79 -4.02 14.21
C VAL A 108 -0.04 -2.74 14.20
N ALA A 109 -1.01 -2.61 15.12
CA ALA A 109 -1.80 -1.40 15.28
C ALA A 109 -0.98 -0.17 15.74
N ARG A 110 0.25 -0.36 16.25
CA ARG A 110 1.13 0.74 16.67
C ARG A 110 1.87 1.42 15.53
N ILE A 111 1.80 0.89 14.32
CA ILE A 111 2.44 1.48 13.14
C ILE A 111 1.71 2.79 12.81
N ARG A 112 2.27 3.89 13.30
CA ARG A 112 1.67 5.23 13.33
C ARG A 112 1.23 5.69 11.94
N GLY A 113 -0.01 6.16 11.85
CA GLY A 113 -0.55 6.90 10.69
C GLY A 113 -0.69 6.11 9.38
N ILE A 114 -0.32 4.83 9.36
CA ILE A 114 -0.37 3.99 8.14
C ILE A 114 -1.46 2.95 8.26
N VAL A 115 -1.65 2.38 9.45
CA VAL A 115 -2.57 1.28 9.67
C VAL A 115 -3.89 1.81 10.23
N GLN A 116 -4.98 1.56 9.51
CA GLN A 116 -6.32 1.78 10.06
C GLN A 116 -6.59 0.80 11.19
N LEU A 117 -7.38 1.23 12.18
CA LEU A 117 -7.67 0.48 13.38
C LEU A 117 -9.13 -0.01 13.40
N LYS A 118 -9.32 -1.19 13.96
CA LYS A 118 -10.60 -1.71 14.45
C LYS A 118 -10.55 -1.66 15.98
N VAL A 119 -11.44 -0.87 16.57
CA VAL A 119 -11.48 -0.56 18.01
C VAL A 119 -12.66 -1.31 18.63
N PHE A 120 -12.39 -2.05 19.70
CA PHE A 120 -13.38 -2.90 20.38
C PHE A 120 -13.69 -2.33 21.75
N ALA A 121 -14.96 -2.06 21.99
CA ALA A 121 -15.47 -1.61 23.28
C ALA A 121 -16.40 -2.65 23.90
N LEU A 122 -16.65 -2.51 25.20
CA LEU A 122 -17.67 -3.30 25.90
C LEU A 122 -19.05 -3.11 25.23
N PRO A 123 -19.88 -4.16 25.19
CA PRO A 123 -21.17 -4.08 24.53
C PRO A 123 -22.11 -3.09 25.24
N GLY A 124 -22.85 -2.30 24.46
CA GLY A 124 -23.75 -1.27 24.97
C GLY A 124 -23.05 -0.02 25.48
N THR A 125 -21.74 0.13 25.23
CA THR A 125 -20.98 1.29 25.68
C THR A 125 -20.60 2.16 24.49
N ARG A 126 -21.21 3.34 24.40
CA ARG A 126 -20.77 4.37 23.46
C ARG A 126 -19.55 5.09 24.03
N ILE A 127 -18.55 5.31 23.18
CA ILE A 127 -17.46 6.23 23.48
C ILE A 127 -18.09 7.63 23.58
N SER A 128 -18.14 8.18 24.80
CA SER A 128 -18.88 9.40 25.12
C SER A 128 -17.99 10.63 25.02
N HIS A 129 -18.44 11.66 24.30
CA HIS A 129 -17.77 12.96 24.21
C HIS A 129 -17.83 13.77 25.51
N ASN A 130 -18.58 13.32 26.52
CA ASN A 130 -18.79 14.09 27.75
C ASN A 130 -17.63 13.98 28.74
N ASN A 131 -16.78 12.96 28.61
CA ASN A 131 -15.60 12.80 29.46
C ASN A 131 -14.34 13.13 28.67
N THR A 132 -13.61 14.15 29.11
CA THR A 132 -12.34 14.55 28.50
C THR A 132 -11.21 14.55 29.52
N VAL A 133 -10.03 14.13 29.09
CA VAL A 133 -8.79 14.23 29.87
C VAL A 133 -7.85 15.21 29.18
N LYS A 134 -7.20 16.07 29.97
CA LYS A 134 -6.15 16.97 29.47
C LYS A 134 -4.79 16.30 29.55
N VAL A 135 -4.10 16.23 28.41
CA VAL A 135 -2.75 15.67 28.30
C VAL A 135 -1.90 16.62 27.48
N ASP A 136 -0.77 17.04 28.03
CA ASP A 136 0.15 18.01 27.39
C ASP A 136 -0.56 19.29 26.90
N GLY A 137 -1.61 19.73 27.61
CA GLY A 137 -2.42 20.89 27.23
C GLY A 137 -3.51 20.65 26.18
N TYR A 138 -3.64 19.44 25.65
CA TYR A 138 -4.67 19.06 24.66
C TYR A 138 -5.81 18.27 25.32
N ASN A 139 -7.05 18.51 24.89
CA ASN A 139 -8.22 17.74 25.31
C ASN A 139 -8.34 16.46 24.47
N TYR A 140 -8.48 15.32 25.14
CA TYR A 140 -8.80 14.04 24.54
C TYR A 140 -10.09 13.50 25.13
N ILE A 141 -10.94 12.90 24.31
CA ILE A 141 -12.12 12.16 24.76
C ILE A 141 -11.64 10.89 25.45
N LEU A 142 -12.08 10.64 26.67
CA LEU A 142 -11.75 9.43 27.41
C LEU A 142 -12.54 8.25 26.84
N ALA A 143 -11.85 7.24 26.34
CA ALA A 143 -12.41 6.02 25.78
C ALA A 143 -12.06 4.84 26.70
N ASP A 144 -12.57 4.88 27.92
CA ASP A 144 -12.34 3.87 28.98
C ASP A 144 -13.06 2.54 28.74
N SER A 145 -14.11 2.55 27.93
CA SER A 145 -14.83 1.36 27.49
C SER A 145 -14.08 0.54 26.44
N VAL A 146 -13.02 1.08 25.82
CA VAL A 146 -12.22 0.38 24.82
C VAL A 146 -11.31 -0.64 25.52
N ILE A 147 -11.41 -1.89 25.08
CA ILE A 147 -10.71 -3.04 25.68
C ILE A 147 -9.69 -3.67 24.74
N MET A 148 -9.81 -3.43 23.43
CA MET A 148 -8.92 -4.01 22.45
C MET A 148 -8.82 -3.12 21.21
N ILE A 149 -7.62 -3.03 20.64
CA ILE A 149 -7.35 -2.31 19.41
C ILE A 149 -6.51 -3.23 18.52
N GLU A 150 -7.09 -3.58 17.38
CA GLU A 150 -6.46 -4.40 16.35
C GLU A 150 -6.31 -3.57 15.06
N PRO A 151 -5.40 -3.93 14.15
CA PRO A 151 -5.40 -3.34 12.83
C PRO A 151 -6.66 -3.79 12.08
N ASP A 152 -7.17 -2.90 11.24
CA ASP A 152 -8.23 -3.23 10.31
C ASP A 152 -7.64 -4.04 9.15
N TYR A 153 -7.71 -5.37 9.27
CA TYR A 153 -7.11 -6.29 8.30
C TYR A 153 -7.78 -6.23 6.93
N ASP A 154 -9.05 -5.81 6.84
CA ASP A 154 -9.73 -5.61 5.56
C ASP A 154 -9.13 -4.41 4.84
N TYR A 155 -8.97 -3.28 5.56
CA TYR A 155 -8.31 -2.11 5.01
C TYR A 155 -6.84 -2.36 4.66
N LEU A 156 -6.14 -3.11 5.51
CA LEU A 156 -4.75 -3.50 5.30
C LEU A 156 -4.58 -4.37 4.04
N SER A 157 -5.52 -5.28 3.77
CA SER A 157 -5.54 -6.09 2.54
C SER A 157 -5.70 -5.22 1.28
N GLY A 158 -6.57 -4.20 1.35
CA GLY A 158 -6.71 -3.20 0.28
C GLY A 158 -5.40 -2.44 0.04
N PHE A 159 -4.72 -2.04 1.10
CA PHE A 159 -3.44 -1.33 1.00
C PHE A 159 -2.34 -2.20 0.36
N TYR A 160 -2.25 -3.48 0.72
CA TYR A 160 -1.34 -4.42 0.07
C TYR A 160 -1.62 -4.56 -1.43
N THR A 161 -2.90 -4.53 -1.82
CA THR A 161 -3.32 -4.64 -3.23
C THR A 161 -2.81 -3.43 -4.03
N ILE A 162 -2.96 -2.24 -3.47
CA ILE A 162 -2.50 -0.99 -4.09
C ILE A 162 -0.98 -0.99 -4.23
N ILE A 163 -0.24 -1.36 -3.17
CA ILE A 163 1.24 -1.43 -3.20
C ILE A 163 1.70 -2.44 -4.25
N ALA A 164 1.12 -3.65 -4.27
CA ALA A 164 1.47 -4.68 -5.23
C ALA A 164 1.26 -4.17 -6.67
N GLY A 165 0.14 -3.49 -6.93
CA GLY A 165 -0.13 -2.86 -8.21
C GLY A 165 0.92 -1.81 -8.59
N ILE A 166 1.28 -0.91 -7.68
CA ILE A 166 2.31 0.12 -7.93
C ILE A 166 3.67 -0.52 -8.22
N VAL A 167 4.10 -1.50 -7.42
CA VAL A 167 5.39 -2.19 -7.62
C VAL A 167 5.42 -2.89 -8.97
N LEU A 168 4.34 -3.57 -9.36
CA LEU A 168 4.22 -4.18 -10.69
C LEU A 168 4.34 -3.14 -11.81
N LEU A 169 3.64 -2.01 -11.68
CA LEU A 169 3.69 -0.94 -12.68
C LEU A 169 5.09 -0.35 -12.81
N ILE A 170 5.78 -0.08 -11.70
CA ILE A 170 7.14 0.44 -11.70
C ILE A 170 8.11 -0.58 -12.29
N TYR A 171 8.08 -1.84 -11.81
CA TYR A 171 8.98 -2.87 -12.29
C TYR A 171 8.83 -3.11 -13.79
N ASN A 172 7.58 -3.22 -14.27
CA ASN A 172 7.30 -3.38 -15.69
C ASN A 172 7.79 -2.15 -16.47
N SER A 173 7.50 -0.93 -16.02
CA SER A 173 7.91 0.30 -16.72
C SER A 173 9.43 0.45 -16.80
N VAL A 174 10.16 0.25 -15.68
CA VAL A 174 11.62 0.34 -15.64
C VAL A 174 12.26 -0.73 -16.52
N THR A 175 11.82 -1.98 -16.39
CA THR A 175 12.37 -3.10 -17.17
C THR A 175 12.20 -2.88 -18.67
N LEU A 176 11.09 -2.25 -19.07
CA LEU A 176 10.77 -1.97 -20.47
C LEU A 176 11.53 -0.74 -20.99
N LEU A 177 11.72 0.30 -20.19
CA LEU A 177 12.51 1.49 -20.56
C LEU A 177 14.00 1.15 -20.72
N THR A 178 14.58 0.40 -19.77
CA THR A 178 16.01 0.01 -19.82
C THR A 178 16.33 -0.82 -21.08
N ILE A 179 15.34 -1.50 -21.67
CA ILE A 179 15.56 -2.34 -22.84
C ILE A 179 15.26 -1.62 -24.14
N ASN A 180 14.36 -0.63 -24.14
CA ASN A 180 14.23 0.28 -25.29
C ASN A 180 15.57 1.00 -25.55
N ASP A 181 16.22 1.51 -24.49
CA ASP A 181 17.57 2.09 -24.58
C ASP A 181 18.62 1.08 -25.08
N GLN A 182 18.53 -0.19 -24.68
CA GLN A 182 19.46 -1.24 -25.13
C GLN A 182 19.22 -1.71 -26.57
N ASN A 183 17.99 -1.62 -27.08
CA ASN A 183 17.68 -1.94 -28.46
C ASN A 183 18.02 -0.79 -29.40
N ASP A 184 17.77 0.46 -28.99
CA ASP A 184 18.15 1.64 -29.76
C ASP A 184 19.68 1.74 -29.88
N SER A 185 20.41 1.54 -28.79
CA SER A 185 21.88 1.51 -28.82
C SER A 185 22.46 0.35 -29.64
N LYS A 186 21.81 -0.80 -29.68
CA LYS A 186 22.22 -1.91 -30.57
C LYS A 186 21.89 -1.65 -32.03
N ALA A 187 20.78 -0.99 -32.33
CA ALA A 187 20.41 -0.61 -33.70
C ALA A 187 21.37 0.45 -34.24
N GLU A 188 21.68 1.48 -33.44
CA GLU A 188 22.68 2.49 -33.79
C GLU A 188 24.06 1.85 -34.05
N GLN A 189 24.46 0.88 -33.22
CA GLN A 189 25.71 0.17 -33.41
C GLN A 189 25.72 -0.69 -34.69
N SER A 190 24.61 -1.37 -35.03
CA SER A 190 24.55 -2.16 -36.28
C SER A 190 24.53 -1.29 -37.53
N ASP A 191 23.86 -0.13 -37.48
CA ASP A 191 23.83 0.81 -38.60
C ASP A 191 25.21 1.44 -38.80
N SER A 192 25.94 1.73 -37.72
CA SER A 192 27.33 2.18 -37.76
C SER A 192 28.27 1.16 -38.41
N GLU A 193 28.14 -0.13 -38.03
CA GLU A 193 28.94 -1.22 -38.61
C GLU A 193 28.57 -1.47 -40.08
N ALA A 194 27.30 -1.31 -40.46
CA ALA A 194 26.85 -1.41 -41.85
C ALA A 194 27.37 -0.25 -42.71
N GLU A 195 27.36 0.99 -42.20
CA GLU A 195 27.94 2.15 -42.89
C GLU A 195 29.46 2.02 -43.06
N GLN A 196 30.18 1.56 -42.03
CA GLN A 196 31.62 1.29 -42.10
C GLN A 196 31.95 0.20 -43.14
N ASN A 197 31.23 -0.92 -43.12
CA ASN A 197 31.45 -1.99 -44.11
C ASN A 197 31.10 -1.54 -45.55
N SER A 198 30.10 -0.66 -45.73
CA SER A 198 29.76 -0.14 -47.07
C SER A 198 30.80 0.86 -47.61
N SER A 199 31.43 1.64 -46.72
CA SER A 199 32.47 2.62 -47.08
C SER A 199 33.82 1.97 -47.35
N GLU A 200 34.09 0.82 -46.72
CA GLU A 200 35.26 -0.02 -47.05
C GLU A 200 35.10 -0.75 -48.39
N ALA A 201 33.86 -1.13 -48.76
CA ALA A 201 33.55 -1.79 -50.03
C ALA A 201 33.57 -0.86 -51.26
N ASN A 202 33.48 0.47 -51.08
CA ASN A 202 33.57 1.48 -52.14
C ASN A 202 34.64 2.53 -51.79
N PRO A 203 35.93 2.22 -51.95
CA PRO A 203 36.96 3.23 -51.76
C PRO A 203 36.80 4.34 -52.82
N PRO A 204 36.99 5.62 -52.47
CA PRO A 204 36.86 6.71 -53.43
C PRO A 204 37.89 6.53 -54.54
N ALA A 205 37.42 6.50 -55.79
CA ALA A 205 38.28 6.45 -56.96
C ALA A 205 39.23 7.65 -56.92
N LYS A 206 40.53 7.37 -56.74
CA LYS A 206 41.59 8.38 -56.79
C LYS A 206 41.55 9.05 -58.17
N LYS A 207 41.28 10.35 -58.18
CA LYS A 207 41.49 11.22 -59.35
C LYS A 207 42.97 11.44 -59.61
#